data_AF-A0A2V7CLE0-F1
#
_entry.id   AF-A0A2V7CLE0-F1
#
_cell.length_a   1.000
_cell.length_b   1.000
_cell.length_c   1.000
_cell.angle_alpha   90.00
_cell.angle_beta   90.00
_cell.angle_gamma   90.00
#
_symmetry.space_group_name_H-M   'P 1'
#
loop_
_entity.id
_entity.type
_entity.pdbx_description
1 polymer ?
#
loop_
_entity_poly.entity_id
_entity_poly.type
_entity_poly.pdbx_seq_one_letter_code
_entity_poly.pdbx_strand_id
1 'polypeptide(L)' 'MNTSEHRDDDLQQLGSVRPKFVQICASQNDLFALDKKGNVYQYNFNAKAWTQLVASRSYEEHASA' A
#
# COMPACT_ATOMS: atom_id res chain seq x y z
N MET A 1 -29.71 22.75 -4.55
CA MET A 1 -29.39 21.73 -5.58
C MET A 1 -28.38 20.79 -4.95
N ASN A 2 -28.83 19.59 -4.58
CA ASN A 2 -28.01 18.59 -3.86
C ASN A 2 -27.59 17.51 -4.86
N THR A 3 -26.35 17.55 -5.35
CA THR A 3 -25.79 16.53 -6.24
C THR A 3 -25.05 15.49 -5.39
N SER A 4 -25.79 14.50 -4.90
CA SER A 4 -25.22 13.26 -4.41
C SER A 4 -24.80 12.42 -5.63
N GLU A 5 -23.57 12.59 -6.08
CA GLU A 5 -22.98 11.70 -7.09
C GLU A 5 -22.48 10.43 -6.41
N HIS A 6 -23.34 9.41 -6.41
CA HIS A 6 -22.99 8.02 -6.18
C HIS A 6 -22.14 7.58 -7.39
N ARG A 7 -20.84 7.32 -7.18
CA ARG A 7 -19.98 6.71 -8.21
C ARG A 7 -19.73 5.27 -7.85
N ASP A 8 -20.56 4.41 -8.42
CA ASP A 8 -20.38 2.97 -8.55
C ASP A 8 -19.16 2.69 -9.45
N ASP A 9 -17.95 2.77 -8.89
CA ASP A 9 -16.71 2.30 -9.52
C ASP A 9 -16.37 0.84 -9.09
N ASP A 10 -17.38 0.07 -8.66
CA ASP A 10 -17.18 -1.26 -8.02
C ASP A 10 -17.32 -2.46 -8.96
N LEU A 11 -17.36 -2.26 -10.28
CA LEU A 11 -17.37 -3.38 -11.23
C LEU A 11 -16.34 -3.13 -12.31
N GLN A 12 -15.14 -3.74 -12.16
CA GLN A 12 -14.32 -4.39 -13.22
C GLN A 12 -12.88 -4.64 -12.74
N GLN A 13 -12.63 -5.65 -11.89
CA GLN A 13 -11.38 -6.41 -12.07
C GLN A 13 -11.40 -7.82 -11.47
N LEU A 14 -11.70 -8.77 -12.35
CA LEU A 14 -11.37 -10.17 -12.20
C LEU A 14 -9.84 -10.34 -12.07
N GLY A 15 -9.35 -10.87 -10.94
CA GLY A 15 -8.07 -11.59 -10.89
C GLY A 15 -6.80 -10.84 -10.43
N SER A 16 -6.87 -9.61 -9.93
CA SER A 16 -5.72 -9.00 -9.24
C SER A 16 -6.23 -8.28 -7.99
N VAL A 17 -5.92 -8.81 -6.81
CA VAL A 17 -6.23 -8.16 -5.53
C VAL A 17 -5.41 -6.88 -5.48
N ARG A 18 -5.96 -5.78 -6.00
CA ARG A 18 -5.34 -4.46 -5.87
C ARG A 18 -5.49 -4.03 -4.41
N PRO A 19 -4.39 -3.69 -3.72
CA PRO A 19 -4.48 -3.22 -2.35
C PRO A 19 -5.31 -1.93 -2.29
N LYS A 20 -6.28 -1.90 -1.38
CA LYS A 20 -7.07 -0.69 -1.10
C LYS A 20 -6.37 0.09 0.01
N PHE A 21 -5.83 1.24 -0.34
CA PHE A 21 -5.10 2.09 0.60
C PHE A 21 -6.03 2.97 1.41
N VAL A 22 -5.73 3.13 2.69
CA VAL A 22 -6.41 4.06 3.61
C VAL A 22 -5.62 5.33 3.84
N GLN A 23 -4.31 5.30 3.55
CA GLN A 23 -3.43 6.45 3.68
C GLN A 23 -2.36 6.40 2.58
N ILE A 24 -2.01 7.57 2.07
CA ILE A 24 -0.91 7.79 1.14
C ILE A 24 -0.02 8.88 1.72
N CYS A 25 1.28 8.65 1.73
CA CYS A 25 2.30 9.61 2.15
C CYS A 25 3.28 9.83 1.00
N ALA A 26 3.48 11.09 0.61
CA ALA A 26 4.43 11.46 -0.44
C ALA A 26 5.62 12.21 0.15
N SER A 27 6.82 11.87 -0.32
CA SER A 27 8.02 12.68 -0.16
C SER A 27 8.35 13.36 -1.50
N GLN A 28 9.52 13.98 -1.62
CA GLN A 28 9.98 14.53 -2.89
C GLN A 28 10.21 13.43 -3.96
N ASN A 29 10.62 12.23 -3.55
CA ASN A 29 11.09 11.17 -4.45
C ASN A 29 10.35 9.85 -4.26
N ASP A 30 9.56 9.72 -3.20
CA ASP A 30 8.94 8.47 -2.80
C ASP A 30 7.44 8.63 -2.56
N LEU A 31 6.73 7.52 -2.73
CA LEU A 31 5.33 7.40 -2.38
C LEU A 31 5.12 6.12 -1.60
N PHE A 32 4.56 6.25 -0.41
CA PHE A 32 4.21 5.14 0.46
C PHE A 32 2.70 5.08 0.67
N ALA A 33 2.19 3.87 0.88
CA ALA A 33 0.78 3.67 1.19
C ALA A 33 0.58 2.61 2.26
N LEU A 34 -0.51 2.75 3.01
CA LEU A 34 -0.94 1.82 4.05
C LEU A 34 -2.29 1.21 3.67
N ASP A 35 -2.42 -0.10 3.77
CA ASP A 35 -3.73 -0.77 3.61
C ASP A 35 -4.49 -0.89 4.95
N LYS A 36 -5.74 -1.38 4.89
CA LYS A 36 -6.59 -1.60 6.08
C LYS A 36 -6.02 -2.62 7.08
N LYS A 37 -5.10 -3.49 6.65
CA LYS A 37 -4.48 -4.53 7.47
C LYS A 37 -3.17 -4.05 8.12
N GLY A 38 -2.74 -2.83 7.82
CA GLY A 38 -1.48 -2.27 8.29
C GLY A 38 -0.27 -2.67 7.45
N ASN A 39 -0.47 -3.25 6.26
CA ASN A 39 0.63 -3.53 5.34
C ASN A 39 1.11 -2.23 4.68
N VAL A 40 2.43 -2.06 4.64
CA VAL A 40 3.08 -0.90 4.03
C VAL A 40 3.51 -1.24 2.61
N TYR A 41 3.28 -0.31 1.68
CA TYR A 41 3.66 -0.42 0.29
C TYR A 41 4.48 0.80 -0.13
N GLN A 42 5.45 0.61 -1.04
CA GLN A 42 6.15 1.69 -1.72
C GLN A 42 5.81 1.64 -3.22
N TYR A 43 5.59 2.80 -3.83
CA TYR A 43 5.38 2.88 -5.28
C TYR A 43 6.71 2.87 -6.00
N ASN A 44 6.85 1.99 -6.98
CA ASN A 44 7.97 2.00 -7.91
C ASN A 44 7.58 2.82 -9.14
N PHE A 45 8.20 4.00 -9.31
CA PHE A 45 7.92 4.90 -10.42
C PHE A 45 8.33 4.35 -11.80
N ASN A 46 9.35 3.47 -11.85
CA ASN A 46 9.79 2.84 -13.10
C ASN A 46 8.80 1.76 -13.55
N ALA A 47 8.43 0.87 -12.64
CA ALA A 47 7.48 -0.22 -12.91
C ALA A 47 6.01 0.23 -12.91
N LYS A 48 5.75 1.45 -12.42
CA LYS A 48 4.40 2.03 -12.23
C LYS A 48 3.48 1.11 -11.42
N ALA A 49 4.04 0.52 -10.36
CA ALA A 49 3.38 -0.49 -9.54
C ALA A 49 3.73 -0.33 -8.06
N TRP A 50 2.84 -0.83 -7.19
CA TRP A 50 3.05 -0.88 -5.75
C TRP A 50 3.75 -2.17 -5.34
N THR A 51 4.77 -2.05 -4.50
CA THR A 51 5.50 -3.19 -3.93
C THR A 51 5.27 -3.22 -2.42
N GLN A 52 4.81 -4.35 -1.88
CA GLN A 52 4.65 -4.52 -0.44
C GLN A 52 6.03 -4.60 0.22
N LEU A 53 6.24 -3.79 1.26
CA LEU A 53 7.43 -3.86 2.09
C LEU A 53 7.19 -4.91 3.18
N VAL A 54 8.02 -5.97 3.17
CA VAL A 54 8.02 -7.01 4.19
C VAL A 54 9.24 -6.80 5.07
N ALA A 55 9.03 -6.43 6.33
CA ALA A 55 10.12 -6.32 7.28
C ALA A 55 10.51 -7.73 7.75
N SER A 56 11.70 -8.18 7.40
CA SER A 56 12.33 -9.33 8.05
C SER A 56 12.93 -8.85 9.37
N ARG A 57 12.39 -9.30 10.51
CA ARG A 57 13.07 -9.10 11.79
C ARG A 57 14.29 -10.02 11.82
N SER A 58 15.49 -9.46 11.76
CA SER A 58 16.67 -10.19 12.22
C SER A 58 16.54 -10.30 13.73
N TYR A 59 16.29 -11.50 14.24
CA TYR A 59 16.54 -11.76 15.65
C TYR A 59 18.05 -11.72 15.82
N GLU A 60 18.58 -10.61 16.33
CA GLU A 60 19.91 -10.63 16.92
C GLU A 60 19.81 -11.54 18.14
N GLU A 61 20.26 -12.80 17.98
CA GLU A 61 20.53 -13.67 19.11
C GLU A 61 21.59 -12.98 19.96
N HIS A 62 21.15 -12.35 21.04
CA HIS A 62 22.03 -12.01 22.16
C HIS A 62 22.54 -13.33 22.75
N ALA A 63 23.61 -13.88 22.16
CA ALA A 63 24.42 -14.89 22.78
C ALA A 63 25.10 -14.25 23.99
N SER A 64 24.51 -14.43 25.17
CA SER A 64 25.17 -14.14 26.44
C SER A 64 26.26 -15.18 26.64
N ALA A 65 27.52 -14.76 26.58
CA ALA A 65 28.68 -15.53 27.04
C ALA A 65 28.82 -15.42 28.56
#